data_AF-A0A7Y2NQM7-F1
#
_entry.id   AF-A0A7Y2NQM7-F1
#
_cell.length_a   1.000
_cell.length_b   1.000
_cell.length_c   1.000
_cell.angle_alpha   90.00
_cell.angle_beta   90.00
_cell.angle_gamma   90.00
#
_symmetry.space_group_name_H-M   'P 1'
#
loop_
_entity.id
_entity.type
_entity.pdbx_description
1 polymer ?
#
loop_
_entity_poly.entity_id
_entity_poly.type
_entity_poly.pdbx_seq_one_letter_code
_entity_poly.pdbx_strand_id
1 'polypeptide(L)'
;MSKEKRLTLNAEKRKVIADVFQDHFESGSKYKAQHQDAIQTYNDMRSIAKTKIEQLVRFHQPQEDVDTIRTMINKYGERNGGELHHDNCFYVQNATPRMDTDYNGNPKEVLDDVHIQFKADKEFLTSYYRDELRSKGLDPDYLVRLNNDYDKRSPSFYNAESEINKYLGWNSDNNSSSNQTVKHKNSWENDFKIWVIGSSYCHNRMFQIGTEEYNWFKSFEVAKENVVMAHEKLFNHVDEKMQKLKLGLKSYRYFDQAKELADKLGVALNETVLDAHSSMALSIYSPTNLADLLTDEVELTRDEKIAIAKAQMKEQLVSHN
;
A
#
# COMPACT_ATOMS: atom_id res chain seq x y z
N MET A 1 22.76 47.79 -11.01
CA MET A 1 22.19 46.46 -11.25
C MET A 1 22.72 45.51 -10.19
N SER A 2 21.97 45.23 -9.12
CA SER A 2 22.36 44.23 -8.14
C SER A 2 22.35 42.86 -8.85
N LYS A 3 23.49 42.16 -8.87
CA LYS A 3 23.51 40.75 -9.28
C LYS A 3 22.68 39.99 -8.25
N GLU A 4 21.46 39.60 -8.62
CA GLU A 4 20.69 38.63 -7.86
C GLU A 4 21.55 37.38 -7.64
N LYS A 5 21.66 36.95 -6.37
CA LYS A 5 22.54 35.85 -5.98
C LYS A 5 21.92 34.56 -6.49
N ARG A 6 22.48 33.99 -7.57
CA ARG A 6 22.01 32.73 -8.15
C ARG A 6 22.03 31.62 -7.10
N LEU A 7 20.90 30.93 -6.96
CA LEU A 7 20.75 29.85 -5.99
C LEU A 7 21.50 28.60 -6.46
N THR A 8 22.47 28.13 -5.67
CA THR A 8 23.22 26.91 -5.96
C THR A 8 22.46 25.66 -5.53
N LEU A 9 22.60 24.58 -6.30
CA LEU A 9 21.98 23.29 -6.01
C LEU A 9 22.92 22.38 -5.22
N ASN A 10 22.51 22.00 -4.00
CA ASN A 10 23.11 20.91 -3.22
C ASN A 10 22.31 19.60 -3.43
N ALA A 11 22.66 18.53 -2.73
CA ALA A 11 21.97 17.24 -2.90
C ALA A 11 20.49 17.31 -2.47
N GLU A 12 20.18 17.98 -1.38
CA GLU A 12 18.83 18.14 -0.83
C GLU A 12 17.93 18.92 -1.78
N LYS A 13 18.39 20.06 -2.29
CA LYS A 13 17.65 20.86 -3.28
C LYS A 13 17.39 20.07 -4.57
N ARG A 14 18.35 19.27 -5.02
CA ARG A 14 18.14 18.37 -6.17
C ARG A 14 17.09 17.31 -5.89
N LYS A 15 17.02 16.78 -4.66
CA LYS A 15 15.97 15.84 -4.25
C LYS A 15 14.60 16.50 -4.30
N VAL A 16 14.44 17.68 -3.68
CA VAL A 16 13.17 18.44 -3.71
C VAL A 16 12.72 18.71 -5.14
N ILE A 17 13.62 19.16 -6.02
CA ILE A 17 13.32 19.36 -7.43
C ILE A 17 12.88 18.05 -8.08
N ALA A 18 13.63 16.96 -7.86
CA ALA A 18 13.30 15.64 -8.41
C ALA A 18 11.90 15.18 -7.97
N ASP A 19 11.52 15.39 -6.72
CA ASP A 19 10.20 15.02 -6.19
C ASP A 19 9.08 15.79 -6.91
N VAL A 20 9.25 17.10 -7.17
CA VAL A 20 8.29 17.90 -7.96
C VAL A 20 8.10 17.35 -9.38
N PHE A 21 9.20 16.98 -10.05
CA PHE A 21 9.12 16.39 -11.38
C PHE A 21 8.50 14.99 -11.36
N GLN A 22 8.79 14.19 -10.33
CA GLN A 22 8.19 12.86 -10.16
C GLN A 22 6.68 12.98 -10.08
N ASP A 23 6.17 13.88 -9.24
CA ASP A 23 4.74 14.07 -9.09
C ASP A 23 4.10 14.56 -10.40
N HIS A 24 4.76 15.43 -11.15
CA HIS A 24 4.30 15.84 -12.48
C HIS A 24 4.27 14.66 -13.49
N PHE A 25 5.32 13.84 -13.52
CA PHE A 25 5.38 12.67 -14.41
C PHE A 25 4.35 11.61 -14.04
N GLU A 26 3.95 11.54 -12.77
CA GLU A 26 2.90 10.65 -12.30
C GLU A 26 1.50 11.21 -12.61
N SER A 27 1.18 12.42 -12.13
CA SER A 27 -0.17 12.98 -12.10
C SER A 27 -0.80 13.17 -13.48
N GLY A 28 0.02 13.45 -14.50
CA GLY A 28 -0.43 13.63 -15.88
C GLY A 28 -0.30 12.39 -16.77
N SER A 29 0.13 11.25 -16.24
CA SER A 29 0.41 10.08 -17.07
C SER A 29 -0.84 9.25 -17.40
N LYS A 30 -0.90 8.73 -18.64
CA LYS A 30 -1.89 7.72 -19.01
C LYS A 30 -1.82 6.45 -18.14
N TYR A 31 -0.63 6.13 -17.61
CA TYR A 31 -0.42 4.98 -16.75
C TYR A 31 -1.03 5.17 -15.37
N LYS A 32 -1.09 6.42 -14.88
CA LYS A 32 -1.79 6.76 -13.65
C LYS A 32 -3.30 6.55 -13.79
N ALA A 33 -3.87 7.02 -14.89
CA ALA A 33 -5.27 6.76 -15.24
C ALA A 33 -5.54 5.25 -15.37
N GLN A 34 -4.68 4.51 -16.10
CA GLN A 34 -4.82 3.05 -16.25
C GLN A 34 -4.79 2.30 -14.91
N HIS A 35 -3.96 2.73 -13.95
CA HIS A 35 -3.93 2.13 -12.61
C HIS A 35 -5.22 2.41 -11.83
N GLN A 36 -5.74 3.64 -11.91
CA GLN A 36 -7.03 4.01 -11.31
C GLN A 36 -8.19 3.25 -11.96
N ASP A 37 -8.21 3.14 -13.28
CA ASP A 37 -9.22 2.39 -14.04
C ASP A 37 -9.18 0.89 -13.69
N ALA A 38 -7.99 0.31 -13.52
CA ALA A 38 -7.83 -1.08 -13.10
C ALA A 38 -8.40 -1.32 -11.69
N ILE A 39 -8.12 -0.40 -10.75
CA ILE A 39 -8.69 -0.45 -9.39
C ILE A 39 -10.22 -0.36 -9.44
N GLN A 40 -10.77 0.58 -10.22
CA GLN A 40 -12.22 0.74 -10.36
C GLN A 40 -12.86 -0.50 -10.97
N THR A 41 -12.29 -1.02 -12.06
CA THR A 41 -12.75 -2.25 -12.72
C THR A 41 -12.77 -3.42 -11.74
N TYR A 42 -11.70 -3.60 -10.97
CA TYR A 42 -11.63 -4.63 -9.95
C TYR A 42 -12.72 -4.44 -8.88
N ASN A 43 -12.94 -3.22 -8.39
CA ASN A 43 -13.98 -2.93 -7.39
C ASN A 43 -15.38 -3.27 -7.89
N ASP A 44 -15.70 -2.89 -9.13
CA ASP A 44 -16.99 -3.17 -9.77
C ASP A 44 -17.20 -4.69 -9.91
N MET A 45 -16.18 -5.39 -10.42
CA MET A 45 -16.22 -6.85 -10.56
C MET A 45 -16.27 -7.56 -9.20
N ARG A 46 -15.57 -7.05 -8.18
CA ARG A 46 -15.55 -7.64 -6.84
C ARG A 46 -16.92 -7.60 -6.19
N SER A 47 -17.66 -6.50 -6.35
CA SER A 47 -19.04 -6.40 -5.86
C SER A 47 -19.92 -7.48 -6.49
N ILE A 48 -19.82 -7.67 -7.81
CA ILE A 48 -20.56 -8.71 -8.55
C ILE A 48 -20.08 -10.11 -8.13
N ALA A 49 -18.78 -10.31 -7.91
CA ALA A 49 -18.19 -11.59 -7.53
C ALA A 49 -18.72 -12.07 -6.18
N LYS A 50 -18.88 -11.16 -5.21
CA LYS A 50 -19.47 -11.46 -3.91
C LYS A 50 -20.88 -12.05 -4.08
N THR A 51 -21.74 -11.37 -4.84
CA THR A 51 -23.11 -11.84 -5.13
C THR A 51 -23.12 -13.19 -5.86
N LYS A 52 -22.28 -13.36 -6.89
CA LYS A 52 -22.20 -14.61 -7.66
C LYS A 52 -21.72 -15.79 -6.81
N ILE A 53 -20.72 -15.58 -5.95
CA ILE A 53 -20.23 -16.61 -5.03
C ILE A 53 -21.28 -16.96 -3.99
N GLU A 54 -21.98 -15.99 -3.42
CA GLU A 54 -23.07 -16.26 -2.48
C GLU A 54 -24.16 -17.12 -3.11
N GLN A 55 -24.61 -16.77 -4.32
CA GLN A 55 -25.59 -17.55 -5.07
C GLN A 55 -25.08 -18.96 -5.39
N LEU A 56 -23.85 -19.09 -5.87
CA LEU A 56 -23.24 -20.38 -6.21
C LEU A 56 -23.13 -21.29 -4.99
N VAL A 57 -22.59 -20.77 -3.88
CA VAL A 57 -22.44 -21.52 -2.64
C VAL A 57 -23.80 -21.93 -2.10
N ARG A 58 -24.81 -21.04 -2.13
CA ARG A 58 -26.16 -21.36 -1.63
C ARG A 58 -26.94 -22.31 -2.52
N PHE A 59 -26.65 -22.34 -3.82
CA PHE A 59 -27.20 -23.34 -4.72
C PHE A 59 -26.72 -24.75 -4.37
N HIS A 60 -25.42 -24.91 -4.06
CA HIS A 60 -24.84 -26.21 -3.68
C HIS A 60 -25.00 -26.56 -2.20
N GLN A 61 -25.10 -25.55 -1.35
CA GLN A 61 -25.22 -25.65 0.11
C GLN A 61 -26.30 -24.67 0.60
N PRO A 62 -27.59 -25.05 0.48
CA PRO A 62 -28.72 -24.27 0.93
C PRO A 62 -28.57 -23.74 2.36
N GLN A 63 -29.15 -22.57 2.63
CA GLN A 63 -29.07 -21.97 3.96
C GLN A 63 -29.74 -22.84 5.04
N GLU A 64 -30.79 -23.58 4.67
CA GLU A 64 -31.46 -24.56 5.55
C GLU A 64 -30.50 -25.67 6.02
N ASP A 65 -29.64 -26.18 5.14
CA ASP A 65 -28.65 -27.20 5.50
C ASP A 65 -27.59 -26.62 6.43
N VAL A 66 -27.15 -25.38 6.18
CA VAL A 66 -26.22 -24.66 7.05
C VAL A 66 -26.81 -24.49 8.45
N ASP A 67 -28.09 -24.09 8.55
CA ASP A 67 -28.76 -23.87 9.83
C ASP A 67 -29.05 -25.19 10.57
N THR A 68 -29.34 -26.26 9.81
CA THR A 68 -29.49 -27.62 10.34
C THR A 68 -28.18 -28.11 10.96
N ILE A 69 -27.06 -28.00 10.25
CA ILE A 69 -25.75 -28.40 10.78
C ILE A 69 -25.36 -27.52 11.97
N ARG A 70 -25.64 -26.21 11.92
CA ARG A 70 -25.38 -25.32 13.06
C ARG A 70 -26.15 -25.76 14.30
N THR A 71 -27.40 -26.17 14.14
CA THR A 71 -28.23 -26.71 15.24
C THR A 71 -27.64 -28.01 15.79
N MET A 72 -27.16 -28.90 14.92
CA MET A 72 -26.51 -30.15 15.32
C MET A 72 -25.20 -29.92 16.06
N ILE A 73 -24.37 -28.96 15.62
CA ILE A 73 -23.14 -28.52 16.31
C ILE A 73 -23.48 -27.99 17.70
N ASN A 74 -24.49 -27.12 17.81
CA ASN A 74 -24.91 -26.56 19.10
C ASN A 74 -25.41 -27.64 20.09
N LYS A 75 -26.02 -28.72 19.58
CA LYS A 75 -26.58 -29.79 20.42
C LYS A 75 -25.56 -30.86 20.81
N TYR A 76 -24.66 -31.24 19.91
CA TYR A 76 -23.78 -32.40 20.07
C TYR A 76 -22.28 -32.05 20.04
N GLY A 77 -21.93 -30.77 19.88
CA GLY A 77 -20.57 -30.27 19.72
C GLY A 77 -20.05 -30.42 18.29
N GLU A 78 -19.03 -29.64 17.91
CA GLU A 78 -18.43 -29.63 16.56
C GLU A 78 -18.04 -31.03 16.07
N ARG A 79 -17.46 -31.86 16.95
CA ARG A 79 -16.99 -33.21 16.59
C ARG A 79 -18.11 -34.17 16.15
N ASN A 80 -19.34 -33.96 16.61
CA ASN A 80 -20.47 -34.87 16.36
C ASN A 80 -21.62 -34.22 15.57
N GLY A 81 -21.65 -32.89 15.48
CA GLY A 81 -22.71 -32.13 14.85
C GLY A 81 -22.48 -31.78 13.38
N GLY A 82 -21.28 -32.03 12.86
CA GLY A 82 -20.87 -31.70 11.49
C GLY A 82 -19.86 -30.55 11.44
N GLU A 83 -19.46 -30.16 10.24
CA GLU A 83 -18.43 -29.14 10.00
C GLU A 83 -19.03 -27.91 9.32
N LEU A 84 -18.86 -26.75 9.94
CA LEU A 84 -19.17 -25.44 9.37
C LEU A 84 -17.96 -24.53 9.48
N HIS A 85 -17.66 -23.81 8.40
CA HIS A 85 -16.65 -22.78 8.40
C HIS A 85 -17.16 -21.48 7.79
N HIS A 86 -16.67 -20.37 8.31
CA HIS A 86 -16.98 -19.03 7.81
C HIS A 86 -15.84 -18.57 6.91
N ASP A 87 -15.99 -18.82 5.61
CA ASP A 87 -14.86 -18.84 4.67
C ASP A 87 -14.93 -17.70 3.66
N ASN A 88 -13.76 -17.27 3.18
CA ASN A 88 -13.56 -16.28 2.12
C ASN A 88 -12.82 -16.87 0.90
N CYS A 89 -12.60 -18.20 0.91
CA CYS A 89 -11.91 -18.97 -0.11
C CYS A 89 -12.86 -19.97 -0.78
N PHE A 90 -12.94 -19.93 -2.11
CA PHE A 90 -13.87 -20.73 -2.90
C PHE A 90 -13.18 -21.27 -4.15
N TYR A 91 -13.30 -22.58 -4.41
CA TYR A 91 -12.90 -23.16 -5.70
C TYR A 91 -14.15 -23.30 -6.57
N VAL A 92 -14.10 -22.68 -7.75
CA VAL A 92 -15.15 -22.73 -8.76
C VAL A 92 -14.67 -23.61 -9.89
N GLN A 93 -15.40 -24.69 -10.16
CA GLN A 93 -15.01 -25.68 -11.17
C GLN A 93 -15.92 -25.57 -12.39
N ASN A 94 -15.33 -25.59 -13.59
CA ASN A 94 -16.10 -25.69 -14.81
C ASN A 94 -16.74 -27.07 -14.91
N ALA A 95 -18.06 -27.14 -15.08
CA ALA A 95 -18.77 -28.40 -15.27
C ALA A 95 -18.44 -29.08 -16.61
N THR A 96 -17.92 -28.34 -17.59
CA THR A 96 -17.49 -28.89 -18.88
C THR A 96 -16.00 -29.22 -18.84
N PRO A 97 -15.61 -30.51 -18.97
CA PRO A 97 -14.20 -30.89 -18.99
C PRO A 97 -13.53 -30.47 -20.29
N ARG A 98 -12.21 -30.25 -20.24
CA ARG A 98 -11.36 -30.18 -21.42
C ARG A 98 -10.62 -31.50 -21.61
N MET A 99 -10.23 -31.78 -22.84
CA MET A 99 -9.33 -32.90 -23.16
C MET A 99 -7.88 -32.47 -22.95
N ASP A 100 -7.15 -33.27 -22.20
CA ASP A 100 -5.70 -33.17 -21.98
C ASP A 100 -5.03 -34.51 -22.30
N THR A 101 -3.71 -34.55 -22.20
CA THR A 101 -2.92 -35.77 -22.39
C THR A 101 -2.26 -36.18 -21.08
N ASP A 102 -2.37 -37.45 -20.69
CA ASP A 102 -1.67 -37.98 -19.52
C ASP A 102 -0.15 -38.16 -19.78
N TYR A 103 0.59 -38.58 -18.75
CA TYR A 103 2.04 -38.84 -18.86
C TYR A 103 2.40 -39.90 -19.92
N ASN A 104 1.45 -40.76 -20.29
CA ASN A 104 1.63 -41.83 -21.25
C ASN A 104 1.13 -41.47 -22.66
N GLY A 105 0.65 -40.24 -22.89
CA GLY A 105 0.13 -39.82 -24.19
C GLY A 105 -1.36 -40.11 -24.42
N ASN A 106 -2.10 -40.57 -23.41
CA ASN A 106 -3.52 -40.91 -23.57
C ASN A 106 -4.43 -39.69 -23.32
N PRO A 107 -5.50 -39.52 -24.11
CA PRO A 107 -6.50 -38.49 -23.85
C PRO A 107 -7.16 -38.70 -22.47
N LYS A 108 -7.26 -37.62 -21.70
CA LYS A 108 -7.90 -37.60 -20.37
C LYS A 108 -8.77 -36.35 -20.25
N GLU A 109 -9.98 -36.52 -19.73
CA GLU A 109 -10.82 -35.39 -19.31
C GLU A 109 -10.29 -34.75 -18.03
N VAL A 110 -10.15 -33.43 -18.06
CA VAL A 110 -9.72 -32.62 -16.92
C VAL A 110 -10.74 -31.51 -16.72
N LEU A 111 -11.26 -31.41 -15.50
CA LEU A 111 -12.09 -30.28 -15.08
C LEU A 111 -11.17 -29.15 -14.64
N ASP A 112 -11.38 -27.98 -15.24
CA ASP A 112 -10.65 -26.78 -14.83
C ASP A 112 -11.32 -26.13 -13.63
N ASP A 113 -10.51 -25.54 -12.75
CA ASP A 113 -10.98 -24.76 -11.63
C ASP A 113 -10.30 -23.39 -11.57
N VAL A 114 -10.97 -22.46 -10.90
CA VAL A 114 -10.46 -21.14 -10.56
C VAL A 114 -10.66 -20.91 -9.07
N HIS A 115 -9.61 -20.41 -8.43
CA HIS A 115 -9.55 -20.21 -6.99
C HIS A 115 -9.85 -18.75 -6.66
N ILE A 116 -11.04 -18.52 -6.11
CA ILE A 116 -11.54 -17.19 -5.78
C ILE A 116 -11.32 -16.92 -4.30
N GLN A 117 -10.52 -15.90 -4.00
CA GLN A 117 -10.23 -15.47 -2.63
C GLN A 117 -10.60 -14.00 -2.44
N PHE A 118 -11.44 -13.73 -1.44
CA PHE A 118 -11.81 -12.35 -1.10
C PHE A 118 -10.83 -11.65 -0.16
N LYS A 119 -9.81 -12.38 0.31
CA LYS A 119 -8.61 -11.81 0.91
C LYS A 119 -7.63 -11.33 -0.16
N ALA A 120 -6.85 -10.31 0.18
CA ALA A 120 -5.81 -9.79 -0.67
C ALA A 120 -4.41 -10.11 -0.11
N ASP A 121 -3.48 -10.41 -1.02
CA ASP A 121 -2.07 -10.55 -0.71
C ASP A 121 -1.38 -9.17 -0.60
N LYS A 122 -0.12 -9.18 -0.15
CA LYS A 122 0.64 -7.96 0.10
C LYS A 122 0.87 -7.15 -1.18
N GLU A 123 1.18 -7.81 -2.28
CA GLU A 123 1.51 -7.16 -3.54
C GLU A 123 0.30 -6.42 -4.10
N PHE A 124 -0.85 -7.08 -4.15
CA PHE A 124 -2.11 -6.46 -4.53
C PHE A 124 -2.46 -5.29 -3.61
N LEU A 125 -2.40 -5.45 -2.29
CA LEU A 125 -2.73 -4.36 -1.36
C LEU A 125 -1.78 -3.16 -1.48
N THR A 126 -0.50 -3.41 -1.75
CA THR A 126 0.48 -2.34 -1.96
C THR A 126 0.17 -1.55 -3.23
N SER A 127 -0.23 -2.23 -4.31
CA SER A 127 -0.69 -1.58 -5.54
C SER A 127 -2.03 -0.85 -5.34
N TYR A 128 -3.02 -1.52 -4.75
CA TYR A 128 -4.37 -0.99 -4.54
C TYR A 128 -4.36 0.30 -3.70
N TYR A 129 -3.58 0.31 -2.60
CA TYR A 129 -3.45 1.46 -1.72
C TYR A 129 -2.26 2.37 -2.06
N ARG A 130 -1.67 2.27 -3.27
CA ARG A 130 -0.44 3.00 -3.64
C ARG A 130 -0.50 4.50 -3.30
N ASP A 131 -1.58 5.18 -3.66
CA ASP A 131 -1.71 6.63 -3.44
C ASP A 131 -1.84 6.99 -1.96
N GLU A 132 -2.60 6.18 -1.22
CA GLU A 132 -2.73 6.32 0.23
C GLU A 132 -1.37 6.13 0.90
N LEU A 133 -0.61 5.10 0.50
CA LEU A 133 0.73 4.83 0.99
C LEU A 133 1.70 5.99 0.67
N ARG A 134 1.72 6.49 -0.58
CA ARG A 134 2.54 7.66 -0.95
C ARG A 134 2.18 8.90 -0.15
N SER A 135 0.89 9.16 0.07
CA SER A 135 0.43 10.32 0.84
C SER A 135 0.90 10.30 2.30
N LYS A 136 1.22 9.12 2.82
CA LYS A 136 1.76 8.90 4.17
C LYS A 136 3.29 8.88 4.21
N GLY A 137 3.95 9.19 3.11
CA GLY A 137 5.40 9.17 2.99
C GLY A 137 6.00 7.77 2.91
N LEU A 138 5.18 6.75 2.65
CA LEU A 138 5.65 5.37 2.47
C LEU A 138 6.07 5.15 1.00
N ASP A 139 6.91 4.14 0.77
CA ASP A 139 7.40 3.76 -0.56
C ASP A 139 6.68 2.51 -1.07
N PRO A 140 5.50 2.63 -1.72
CA PRO A 140 4.79 1.48 -2.29
C PRO A 140 5.48 0.88 -3.51
N ASP A 141 6.46 1.58 -4.09
CA ASP A 141 7.15 1.13 -5.30
C ASP A 141 8.36 0.22 -4.99
N TYR A 142 8.64 -0.04 -3.70
CA TYR A 142 9.80 -0.81 -3.25
C TYR A 142 9.87 -2.22 -3.86
N LEU A 143 8.72 -2.90 -4.00
CA LEU A 143 8.64 -4.25 -4.53
C LEU A 143 8.81 -4.25 -6.06
N VAL A 144 8.14 -3.33 -6.75
CA VAL A 144 8.23 -3.20 -8.21
C VAL A 144 9.65 -2.79 -8.63
N ARG A 145 10.29 -1.89 -7.88
CA ARG A 145 11.68 -1.47 -8.11
C ARG A 145 12.67 -2.63 -8.03
N LEU A 146 12.37 -3.65 -7.22
CA LEU A 146 13.18 -4.86 -7.14
C LEU A 146 13.16 -5.61 -8.48
N ASN A 147 12.02 -5.63 -9.18
CA ASN A 147 11.82 -6.32 -10.46
C ASN A 147 12.37 -7.76 -10.43
N ASN A 148 12.04 -8.51 -9.37
CA ASN A 148 12.52 -9.87 -9.11
C ASN A 148 14.05 -10.06 -9.02
N ASP A 149 14.82 -8.96 -8.98
CA ASP A 149 16.27 -8.97 -8.84
C ASP A 149 16.64 -8.80 -7.37
N TYR A 150 16.81 -9.93 -6.68
CA TYR A 150 17.06 -9.98 -5.25
C TYR A 150 18.41 -9.35 -4.84
N ASP A 151 19.36 -9.18 -5.75
CA ASP A 151 20.63 -8.54 -5.49
C ASP A 151 20.49 -7.02 -5.29
N LYS A 152 19.36 -6.43 -5.72
CA LYS A 152 19.02 -5.02 -5.48
C LYS A 152 18.45 -4.74 -4.09
N ARG A 153 18.28 -5.76 -3.24
CA ARG A 153 17.84 -5.55 -1.86
C ARG A 153 18.89 -4.75 -1.09
N SER A 154 18.44 -3.69 -0.46
CA SER A 154 19.28 -2.79 0.33
C SER A 154 18.63 -2.55 1.70
N PRO A 155 19.32 -1.96 2.68
CA PRO A 155 18.69 -1.54 3.94
C PRO A 155 17.43 -0.69 3.72
N SER A 156 17.42 0.16 2.68
CA SER A 156 16.24 0.95 2.32
C SER A 156 15.06 0.10 1.85
N PHE A 157 15.32 -1.00 1.14
CA PHE A 157 14.26 -1.94 0.72
C PHE A 157 13.59 -2.57 1.95
N TYR A 158 14.38 -3.06 2.91
CA TYR A 158 13.84 -3.70 4.10
C TYR A 158 13.10 -2.71 5.01
N ASN A 159 13.56 -1.46 5.07
CA ASN A 159 12.85 -0.40 5.79
C ASN A 159 11.48 -0.15 5.16
N ALA A 160 11.42 0.05 3.83
CA ALA A 160 10.16 0.23 3.12
C ALA A 160 9.22 -0.97 3.31
N GLU A 161 9.74 -2.20 3.15
CA GLU A 161 8.96 -3.42 3.37
C GLU A 161 8.38 -3.49 4.79
N SER A 162 9.18 -3.16 5.81
CA SER A 162 8.76 -3.16 7.21
C SER A 162 7.66 -2.13 7.49
N GLU A 163 7.81 -0.91 6.97
CA GLU A 163 6.81 0.16 7.13
C GLU A 163 5.50 -0.16 6.41
N ILE A 164 5.57 -0.70 5.18
CA ILE A 164 4.40 -1.17 4.44
C ILE A 164 3.73 -2.33 5.17
N ASN A 165 4.50 -3.31 5.66
CA ASN A 165 3.95 -4.43 6.43
C ASN A 165 3.22 -3.95 7.70
N LYS A 166 3.80 -2.99 8.42
CA LYS A 166 3.19 -2.38 9.59
C LYS A 166 1.89 -1.66 9.22
N TYR A 167 1.90 -0.91 8.12
CA TYR A 167 0.74 -0.15 7.66
C TYR A 167 -0.43 -1.06 7.22
N LEU A 168 -0.14 -2.05 6.37
CA LEU A 168 -1.15 -2.95 5.81
C LEU A 168 -1.62 -4.03 6.82
N GLY A 169 -0.89 -4.22 7.93
CA GLY A 169 -1.25 -5.16 8.99
C GLY A 169 -0.69 -6.57 8.80
N TRP A 170 0.48 -6.70 8.16
CA TRP A 170 1.20 -7.98 8.02
C TRP A 170 2.09 -8.31 9.23
N ASN A 171 2.49 -7.32 10.02
CA ASN A 171 3.26 -7.56 11.25
C ASN A 171 2.36 -8.03 12.39
N SER A 172 2.77 -9.12 13.06
CA SER A 172 2.13 -9.67 14.25
C SER A 172 2.72 -9.04 15.50
N ASP A 173 2.42 -7.76 15.77
CA ASP A 173 2.80 -7.18 17.05
C ASP A 173 1.84 -7.70 18.14
N ASN A 174 2.34 -8.62 18.98
CA ASN A 174 1.70 -9.09 20.21
C ASN A 174 1.48 -7.95 21.26
N ASN A 175 1.96 -6.74 20.95
CA ASN A 175 1.98 -5.58 21.83
C ASN A 175 1.35 -4.34 21.16
N SER A 176 0.24 -4.48 20.44
CA SER A 176 -0.55 -3.32 20.00
C SER A 176 -1.80 -3.18 20.87
N SER A 177 -1.60 -2.85 22.15
CA SER A 177 -2.67 -2.33 22.98
C SER A 177 -3.09 -0.97 22.44
N SER A 178 -4.37 -0.85 22.07
CA SER A 178 -5.14 0.39 21.92
C SER A 178 -4.69 1.40 20.85
N ASN A 179 -5.56 1.56 19.85
CA ASN A 179 -5.82 2.80 19.08
C ASN A 179 -4.83 3.19 17.96
N GLN A 180 -4.98 2.72 16.69
CA GLN A 180 -5.04 3.63 15.51
C GLN A 180 -4.92 3.08 14.06
N THR A 181 -4.70 1.80 13.77
CA THR A 181 -4.53 1.38 12.35
C THR A 181 -5.59 0.41 11.87
N VAL A 182 -6.35 0.82 10.83
CA VAL A 182 -7.11 -0.09 9.97
C VAL A 182 -6.13 -1.16 9.49
N LYS A 183 -6.27 -2.39 9.98
CA LYS A 183 -5.49 -3.52 9.49
C LYS A 183 -6.08 -3.89 8.14
N HIS A 184 -5.67 -3.22 7.07
CA HIS A 184 -6.18 -3.42 5.70
C HIS A 184 -6.30 -4.90 5.36
N LYS A 185 -5.26 -5.69 5.62
CA LYS A 185 -5.27 -7.16 5.52
C LYS A 185 -6.49 -7.79 6.23
N ASN A 186 -6.69 -7.48 7.50
CA ASN A 186 -7.79 -8.04 8.30
C ASN A 186 -9.16 -7.58 7.79
N SER A 187 -9.28 -6.34 7.32
CA SER A 187 -10.51 -5.85 6.68
C SER A 187 -10.84 -6.71 5.47
N TRP A 188 -9.89 -6.92 4.56
CA TRP A 188 -10.07 -7.76 3.38
C TRP A 188 -10.31 -9.23 3.71
N GLU A 189 -9.69 -9.75 4.77
CA GLU A 189 -9.95 -11.12 5.22
C GLU A 189 -11.38 -11.31 5.73
N ASN A 190 -12.02 -10.27 6.30
CA ASN A 190 -13.31 -10.40 6.99
C ASN A 190 -14.48 -9.67 6.30
N ASP A 191 -14.23 -8.90 5.25
CA ASP A 191 -15.28 -8.10 4.61
C ASP A 191 -16.28 -8.93 3.79
N PHE A 192 -15.93 -10.15 3.44
CA PHE A 192 -16.81 -11.11 2.79
C PHE A 192 -16.44 -12.52 3.19
N LYS A 193 -17.35 -13.14 3.95
CA LYS A 193 -17.26 -14.51 4.37
C LYS A 193 -18.65 -15.13 4.36
N ILE A 194 -18.74 -16.37 3.90
CA ILE A 194 -19.99 -17.13 3.86
C ILE A 194 -19.82 -18.42 4.65
N TRP A 195 -20.87 -18.81 5.36
CA TRP A 195 -20.91 -20.13 6.01
C TRP A 195 -21.00 -21.23 4.96
N VAL A 196 -20.01 -22.11 4.96
CA VAL A 196 -19.88 -23.28 4.10
C VAL A 196 -19.83 -24.55 4.94
N ILE A 197 -20.38 -25.61 4.38
CA ILE A 197 -20.43 -26.96 4.95
C ILE A 197 -19.16 -27.72 4.53
N GLY A 198 -18.59 -28.47 5.48
CA GLY A 198 -17.42 -29.33 5.29
C GLY A 198 -16.11 -28.68 5.75
N SER A 199 -15.00 -29.31 5.40
CA SER A 199 -13.64 -29.00 5.88
C SER A 199 -13.17 -27.57 5.58
N SER A 200 -12.33 -27.00 6.46
CA SER A 200 -11.74 -25.65 6.32
C SER A 200 -10.76 -25.51 5.15
N TYR A 201 -10.29 -26.63 4.60
CA TYR A 201 -9.48 -26.64 3.39
C TYR A 201 -10.38 -26.43 2.17
N CYS A 202 -10.46 -25.18 1.68
CA CYS A 202 -11.37 -24.80 0.61
C CYS A 202 -11.22 -25.59 -0.70
N HIS A 203 -10.04 -26.14 -0.99
CA HIS A 203 -9.83 -27.01 -2.15
C HIS A 203 -10.66 -28.30 -2.11
N ASN A 204 -11.09 -28.75 -0.93
CA ASN A 204 -11.95 -29.92 -0.80
C ASN A 204 -13.41 -29.63 -1.22
N ARG A 205 -13.76 -28.37 -1.50
CA ARG A 205 -15.10 -27.92 -1.85
C ARG A 205 -15.08 -27.28 -3.23
N MET A 206 -15.45 -28.07 -4.24
CA MET A 206 -15.50 -27.66 -5.63
C MET A 206 -16.94 -27.32 -6.01
N PHE A 207 -17.23 -26.04 -6.20
CA PHE A 207 -18.56 -25.59 -6.62
C PHE A 207 -18.64 -25.57 -8.14
N GLN A 208 -19.39 -26.50 -8.73
CA GLN A 208 -19.52 -26.62 -10.18
C GLN A 208 -20.43 -25.54 -10.77
N ILE A 209 -20.01 -24.99 -11.90
CA ILE A 209 -20.73 -23.95 -12.64
C ILE A 209 -20.59 -24.11 -14.16
N GLY A 210 -21.44 -23.42 -14.93
CA GLY A 210 -21.36 -23.39 -16.39
C GLY A 210 -20.12 -22.66 -16.92
N THR A 211 -19.78 -22.94 -18.18
CA THR A 211 -18.56 -22.41 -18.82
C THR A 211 -18.55 -20.88 -18.90
N GLU A 212 -19.69 -20.23 -19.10
CA GLU A 212 -19.79 -18.76 -19.20
C GLU A 212 -19.43 -18.10 -17.86
N GLU A 213 -20.04 -18.54 -16.78
CA GLU A 213 -19.78 -18.00 -15.45
C GLU A 213 -18.39 -18.37 -14.94
N TYR A 214 -17.89 -19.56 -15.28
CA TYR A 214 -16.50 -19.94 -15.03
C TYR A 214 -15.52 -18.96 -15.69
N ASN A 215 -15.73 -18.63 -16.97
CA ASN A 215 -14.90 -17.65 -17.69
C ASN A 215 -15.02 -16.22 -17.11
N TRP A 216 -16.19 -15.87 -16.57
CA TRP A 216 -16.37 -14.62 -15.84
C TRP A 216 -15.50 -14.57 -14.57
N PHE A 217 -15.46 -15.66 -13.78
CA PHE A 217 -14.61 -15.74 -12.60
C PHE A 217 -13.11 -15.71 -12.93
N LYS A 218 -12.69 -16.32 -14.05
CA LYS A 218 -11.32 -16.13 -14.57
C LYS A 218 -11.02 -14.67 -14.87
N SER A 219 -11.97 -13.97 -15.50
CA SER A 219 -11.82 -12.54 -15.81
C SER A 219 -11.73 -11.68 -14.53
N PHE A 220 -12.40 -12.09 -13.45
CA PHE A 220 -12.28 -11.44 -12.14
C PHE A 220 -10.89 -11.57 -11.53
N GLU A 221 -10.28 -12.76 -11.54
CA GLU A 221 -8.88 -12.93 -11.09
C GLU A 221 -7.91 -12.14 -11.97
N VAL A 222 -8.12 -12.13 -13.30
CA VAL A 222 -7.33 -11.28 -14.21
C VAL A 222 -7.48 -9.79 -13.88
N ALA A 223 -8.67 -9.32 -13.48
CA ALA A 223 -8.85 -7.93 -13.04
C ALA A 223 -8.05 -7.61 -11.77
N LYS A 224 -7.90 -8.57 -10.85
CA LYS A 224 -7.04 -8.44 -9.67
C LYS A 224 -5.57 -8.29 -10.08
N GLU A 225 -5.09 -9.16 -10.97
CA GLU A 225 -3.72 -9.11 -11.51
C GLU A 225 -3.45 -7.80 -12.28
N ASN A 226 -4.44 -7.30 -13.02
CA ASN A 226 -4.35 -6.04 -13.76
C ASN A 226 -4.05 -4.84 -12.87
N VAL A 227 -4.51 -4.82 -11.62
CA VAL A 227 -4.17 -3.76 -10.65
C VAL A 227 -2.66 -3.74 -10.38
N VAL A 228 -2.06 -4.91 -10.16
CA VAL A 228 -0.61 -5.06 -9.94
C VAL A 228 0.17 -4.68 -11.20
N MET A 229 -0.21 -5.22 -12.36
CA MET A 229 0.45 -4.91 -13.63
C MET A 229 0.36 -3.42 -14.02
N ALA A 230 -0.75 -2.75 -13.72
CA ALA A 230 -0.89 -1.33 -14.01
C ALA A 230 0.00 -0.47 -13.11
N HIS A 231 0.17 -0.85 -11.84
CA HIS A 231 1.14 -0.22 -10.94
C HIS A 231 2.58 -0.40 -11.45
N GLU A 232 2.94 -1.61 -11.88
CA GLU A 232 4.26 -1.85 -12.49
C GLU A 232 4.52 -0.95 -13.70
N LYS A 233 3.55 -0.84 -14.62
CA LYS A 233 3.66 0.04 -15.79
C LYS A 233 3.79 1.51 -15.41
N LEU A 234 3.06 1.97 -14.40
CA LEU A 234 3.17 3.33 -13.87
C LEU A 234 4.57 3.58 -13.31
N PHE A 235 5.07 2.68 -12.46
CA PHE A 235 6.41 2.79 -11.88
C PHE A 235 7.49 2.83 -12.96
N ASN A 236 7.48 1.88 -13.91
CA ASN A 236 8.49 1.81 -14.97
C ASN A 236 8.50 3.10 -15.81
N HIS A 237 7.32 3.64 -16.16
CA HIS A 237 7.21 4.90 -16.89
C HIS A 237 7.87 6.08 -16.15
N VAL A 238 7.63 6.16 -14.85
CA VAL A 238 8.11 7.25 -14.00
C VAL A 238 9.59 7.08 -13.72
N ASP A 239 10.04 5.89 -13.34
CA ASP A 239 11.45 5.62 -13.03
C ASP A 239 12.34 5.90 -14.23
N GLU A 240 11.99 5.45 -15.44
CA GLU A 240 12.76 5.75 -16.66
C GLU A 240 12.98 7.25 -16.88
N LYS A 241 11.96 8.07 -16.65
CA LYS A 241 12.05 9.54 -16.73
C LYS A 241 12.88 10.10 -15.58
N MET A 242 12.68 9.59 -14.37
CA MET A 242 13.39 10.02 -13.16
C MET A 242 14.88 9.71 -13.22
N GLN A 243 15.31 8.59 -13.80
CA GLN A 243 16.73 8.28 -14.00
C GLN A 243 17.41 9.32 -14.91
N LYS A 244 16.75 9.68 -16.02
CA LYS A 244 17.25 10.72 -16.95
C LYS A 244 17.30 12.09 -16.28
N LEU A 245 16.24 12.46 -15.54
CA LEU A 245 16.17 13.70 -14.79
C LEU A 245 17.30 13.78 -13.74
N LYS A 246 17.47 12.75 -12.92
CA LYS A 246 18.51 12.70 -11.88
C LYS A 246 19.91 12.85 -12.47
N LEU A 247 20.17 12.25 -13.64
CA LEU A 247 21.43 12.43 -14.36
C LEU A 247 21.63 13.88 -14.82
N GLY A 248 20.59 14.51 -15.36
CA GLY A 248 20.61 15.93 -15.73
C GLY A 248 20.84 16.85 -14.53
N LEU A 249 20.10 16.67 -13.43
CA LEU A 249 20.20 17.48 -12.21
C LEU A 249 21.59 17.40 -11.56
N LYS A 250 22.31 16.28 -11.69
CA LYS A 250 23.72 16.17 -11.26
C LYS A 250 24.63 17.15 -12.00
N SER A 251 24.36 17.42 -13.28
CA SER A 251 25.15 18.38 -14.08
C SER A 251 24.83 19.84 -13.74
N TYR A 252 23.67 20.12 -13.14
CA TYR A 252 23.22 21.48 -12.87
C TYR A 252 23.88 22.04 -11.61
N ARG A 253 24.45 23.24 -11.74
CA ARG A 253 25.07 23.98 -10.64
C ARG A 253 24.09 24.94 -9.97
N TYR A 254 23.17 25.51 -10.74
CA TYR A 254 22.28 26.58 -10.32
C TYR A 254 20.81 26.22 -10.57
N PHE A 255 19.92 26.79 -9.76
CA PHE A 255 18.47 26.55 -9.80
C PHE A 255 17.83 26.99 -11.12
N ASP A 256 18.33 28.07 -11.73
CA ASP A 256 17.83 28.57 -13.01
C ASP A 256 17.89 27.53 -14.14
N GLN A 257 18.89 26.65 -14.13
CA GLN A 257 18.99 25.54 -15.08
C GLN A 257 17.87 24.50 -14.88
N ALA A 258 17.53 24.21 -13.62
CA ALA A 258 16.42 23.32 -13.29
C ALA A 258 15.07 23.96 -13.61
N LYS A 259 14.94 25.28 -13.39
CA LYS A 259 13.77 26.06 -13.74
C LYS A 259 13.56 26.13 -15.25
N GLU A 260 14.61 26.35 -16.04
CA GLU A 260 14.52 26.33 -17.51
C GLU A 260 14.01 24.97 -18.02
N LEU A 261 14.48 23.87 -17.44
CA LEU A 261 13.98 22.54 -17.76
C LEU A 261 12.50 22.39 -17.35
N ALA A 262 12.13 22.86 -16.16
CA ALA A 262 10.77 22.81 -15.66
C ALA A 262 9.81 23.58 -16.57
N ASP A 263 10.18 24.81 -16.95
CA ASP A 263 9.39 25.66 -17.86
C ASP A 263 9.19 24.99 -19.22
N LYS A 264 10.23 24.38 -19.79
CA LYS A 264 10.15 23.62 -21.06
C LYS A 264 9.24 22.40 -20.98
N LEU A 265 9.15 21.78 -19.81
CA LEU A 265 8.33 20.59 -19.58
C LEU A 265 6.95 20.92 -18.99
N GLY A 266 6.64 22.21 -18.78
CA GLY A 266 5.37 22.63 -18.18
C GLY A 266 5.24 22.26 -16.70
N VAL A 267 6.36 22.14 -15.98
CA VAL A 267 6.42 21.82 -14.55
C VAL A 267 6.50 23.11 -13.75
N ALA A 268 5.58 23.30 -12.81
CA ALA A 268 5.59 24.47 -11.93
C ALA A 268 6.72 24.32 -10.89
N LEU A 269 7.83 25.04 -11.09
CA LEU A 269 8.98 25.04 -10.17
C LEU A 269 9.33 26.47 -9.74
N ASN A 270 9.25 26.74 -8.44
CA ASN A 270 9.57 28.04 -7.85
C ASN A 270 10.64 27.91 -6.74
N GLU A 271 11.26 29.02 -6.37
CA GLU A 271 12.32 29.03 -5.35
C GLU A 271 11.79 28.75 -3.94
N THR A 272 10.55 29.17 -3.65
CA THR A 272 9.90 28.96 -2.34
C THR A 272 9.67 27.49 -1.99
N VAL A 273 9.55 26.62 -3.00
CA VAL A 273 9.47 25.15 -2.81
C VAL A 273 10.76 24.60 -2.21
N LEU A 274 11.91 25.25 -2.43
CA LEU A 274 13.18 24.85 -1.83
C LEU A 274 13.27 25.25 -0.35
N ASP A 275 12.66 26.36 0.04
CA ASP A 275 12.73 26.88 1.41
C ASP A 275 11.78 26.15 2.36
N ALA A 276 10.57 25.78 1.89
CA ALA A 276 9.58 25.03 2.66
C ALA A 276 10.14 23.68 3.16
N HIS A 277 10.90 22.98 2.33
CA HIS A 277 11.53 21.70 2.68
C HIS A 277 12.80 21.85 3.53
N SER A 278 13.46 23.02 3.51
CA SER A 278 14.70 23.30 4.25
C SER A 278 14.45 23.63 5.74
N SER A 279 13.24 24.11 6.06
CA SER A 279 12.88 24.62 7.40
C SER A 279 12.95 23.59 8.52
N MET A 280 12.75 22.29 8.23
CA MET A 280 12.93 21.21 9.22
C MET A 280 14.38 20.73 9.36
N ALA A 281 15.22 20.89 8.34
CA ALA A 281 16.62 20.45 8.38
C ALA A 281 17.58 21.53 8.94
N LEU A 282 17.28 22.81 8.70
CA LEU A 282 18.07 23.94 9.20
C LEU A 282 17.84 24.26 10.68
N SER A 283 16.73 23.84 11.28
CA SER A 283 16.46 24.08 12.71
C SER A 283 17.31 23.20 13.63
N ILE A 284 17.75 22.02 13.17
CA ILE A 284 18.60 21.10 13.96
C ILE A 284 20.07 21.55 13.98
N TYR A 285 20.53 22.21 12.91
CA TYR A 285 21.93 22.67 12.75
C TYR A 285 22.06 24.20 12.64
N SER A 286 21.06 24.96 13.11
CA SER A 286 21.19 26.41 13.20
C SER A 286 22.41 26.74 14.08
N PRO A 287 23.27 27.69 13.68
CA PRO A 287 24.44 28.09 14.49
C PRO A 287 24.08 28.43 15.94
N THR A 288 22.87 28.95 16.20
CA THR A 288 22.36 29.19 17.56
C THR A 288 22.12 27.90 18.33
N ASN A 289 21.40 26.93 17.76
CA ASN A 289 21.09 25.66 18.45
C ASN A 289 22.33 24.77 18.60
N LEU A 290 23.27 24.83 17.65
CA LEU A 290 24.55 24.16 17.74
C LEU A 290 25.50 24.85 18.74
N ALA A 291 25.43 26.18 18.89
CA ALA A 291 26.15 26.90 19.95
C ALA A 291 25.58 26.57 21.33
N ASP A 292 24.26 26.46 21.48
CA ASP A 292 23.61 26.04 22.72
C ASP A 292 23.96 24.59 23.11
N LEU A 293 24.16 23.70 22.12
CA LEU A 293 24.58 22.31 22.37
C LEU A 293 26.08 22.15 22.66
N LEU A 294 26.89 23.14 22.27
CA LEU A 294 28.36 23.15 22.41
C LEU A 294 28.84 24.10 23.51
N THR A 295 27.92 24.79 24.19
CA THR A 295 28.22 25.57 25.38
C THR A 295 27.98 24.69 26.60
N ASP A 296 29.00 24.55 27.44
CA ASP A 296 28.86 23.83 28.70
C ASP A 296 27.79 24.53 29.56
N GLU A 297 26.78 23.78 30.00
CA GLU A 297 25.78 24.31 30.94
C GLU A 297 26.49 24.73 32.23
N VAL A 298 26.61 26.04 32.44
CA VAL A 298 27.00 26.58 33.74
C VAL A 298 25.86 26.28 34.71
N GLU A 299 26.11 25.45 35.71
CA GLU A 299 25.14 25.17 36.77
C GLU A 299 24.71 26.49 37.41
N LEU A 300 23.46 26.89 37.15
CA LEU A 300 22.85 28.06 37.79
C LEU A 300 22.95 27.90 39.31
N THR A 301 23.48 28.94 39.95
CA THR A 301 23.57 28.97 41.40
C THR A 301 22.17 28.94 42.01
N ARG A 302 22.06 28.43 43.25
CA ARG A 302 20.76 28.29 43.94
C ARG A 302 19.98 29.61 43.98
N ASP A 303 20.67 30.74 44.05
CA ASP A 303 20.07 32.07 44.11
C ASP A 303 19.48 32.51 42.76
N GLU A 304 20.11 32.16 41.64
CA GLU A 304 19.60 32.42 40.29
C GLU A 304 18.36 31.58 39.98
N LYS A 305 18.34 30.32 40.43
CA LYS A 305 17.15 29.45 40.34
C LYS A 305 15.97 30.03 41.12
N ILE A 306 16.21 30.61 42.30
CA ILE A 306 15.18 31.28 43.10
C ILE A 306 14.69 32.57 42.44
N ALA A 307 15.57 33.32 41.77
CA ALA A 307 15.19 34.53 41.04
C ALA A 307 14.28 34.25 39.84
N ILE A 308 14.59 33.20 39.06
CA ILE A 308 13.78 32.76 37.92
C ILE A 308 12.40 32.28 38.38
N ALA A 309 12.34 31.47 39.45
CA ALA A 309 11.08 31.00 40.01
C ALA A 309 10.19 32.16 40.51
N LYS A 310 10.79 33.19 41.13
CA LYS A 310 10.05 34.39 41.56
C LYS A 310 9.55 35.23 40.39
N ALA A 311 10.32 35.33 39.30
CA ALA A 311 9.91 36.04 38.09
C ALA A 311 8.70 35.34 37.41
N GLN A 312 8.75 34.01 37.30
CA GLN A 312 7.67 33.21 36.72
C GLN A 312 6.38 33.24 37.56
N MET A 313 6.49 33.24 38.90
CA MET A 313 5.32 33.46 39.76
C MET A 313 4.71 34.86 39.61
N LYS A 314 5.55 35.88 39.33
CA LYS A 314 5.09 37.25 39.11
C LYS A 314 4.34 37.39 37.78
N GLU A 315 4.78 36.70 36.73
CA GLU A 315 4.08 36.64 35.45
C GLU A 315 2.74 35.88 35.53
N GLN A 316 2.67 34.80 36.31
CA GLN A 316 1.41 34.08 36.55
C GLN A 316 0.38 34.90 37.35
N LEU A 317 0.82 35.85 38.19
CA LEU A 317 -0.06 36.77 38.92
C LEU A 317 -0.55 37.94 38.06
N VAL A 318 0.13 38.27 36.96
CA VAL A 318 -0.25 39.34 36.04
C VAL A 318 -1.20 38.83 34.95
N SER A 319 -1.28 37.52 34.71
CA SER A 319 -2.21 36.93 33.73
C SER A 319 -3.61 36.61 34.30
N HIS A 320 -3.88 36.91 35.57
CA HIS A 320 -5.17 36.65 36.26
C HIS A 320 -5.77 37.88 36.96
N ASN A 321 -5.40 39.11 36.54
CA ASN A 321 -6.13 40.34 36.90
C ASN A 321 -6.63 41.07 35.66
#